data_AF-A0A2A5F767-F1
#
_entry.id   AF-A0A2A5F767-F1
#
_cell.length_a   1.000
_cell.length_b   1.000
_cell.length_c   1.000
_cell.angle_alpha   90.00
_cell.angle_beta   90.00
_cell.angle_gamma   90.00
#
_symmetry.space_group_name_H-M   'P 1'
#
loop_
_entity.id
_entity.type
_entity.pdbx_description
1 polymer ?
#
loop_
_entity_poly.entity_id
_entity_poly.type
_entity_poly.pdbx_seq_one_letter_code
_entity_poly.pdbx_strand_id
1 'polypeptide(L)'
;MKDVWPEFADKVDFYAIGQSRFESIEQLESDRRKEGYPWPIAEIDPDVLKDLRVLQQSTKIALDHQGIIAYRESYARGGAEEWRELFTDLIERAGG
;
A
#
# COMPACT_ATOMS: atom_id res chain seq x y z
N MET A 1 -2.55 6.76 -8.04
CA MET A 1 -2.03 5.39 -7.82
C MET A 1 -2.47 4.38 -8.85
N LYS A 2 -3.78 4.26 -9.22
CA LYS A 2 -4.24 3.30 -10.25
C LYS A 2 -3.43 3.38 -11.55
N ASP A 3 -3.11 4.59 -11.97
CA ASP A 3 -2.38 4.86 -13.22
C ASP A 3 -0.86 4.92 -13.05
N VAL A 4 -0.35 4.78 -11.82
CA VAL A 4 1.09 4.93 -11.52
C VAL A 4 1.68 3.59 -11.12
N TRP A 5 1.08 2.90 -10.16
CA TRP A 5 1.64 1.65 -9.63
C TRP A 5 1.92 0.58 -10.71
N PRO A 6 1.09 0.40 -11.76
CA PRO A 6 1.40 -0.55 -12.82
C PRO A 6 2.76 -0.32 -13.51
N GLU A 7 3.28 0.91 -13.53
CA GLU A 7 4.60 1.24 -14.07
C GLU A 7 5.77 0.70 -13.19
N PHE A 8 5.47 0.37 -11.93
CA PHE A 8 6.43 -0.07 -10.91
C PHE A 8 6.12 -1.47 -10.37
N ALA A 9 5.09 -2.15 -10.88
CA ALA A 9 4.58 -3.41 -10.33
C ALA A 9 5.59 -4.57 -10.38
N ASP A 10 6.62 -4.49 -11.23
CA ASP A 10 7.73 -5.44 -11.29
C ASP A 10 8.85 -5.14 -10.27
N LYS A 11 8.79 -3.99 -9.58
CA LYS A 11 9.87 -3.49 -8.71
C LYS A 11 9.42 -3.15 -7.30
N VAL A 12 8.15 -2.76 -7.14
CA VAL A 12 7.56 -2.34 -5.86
C VAL A 12 6.29 -3.12 -5.61
N ASP A 13 6.35 -3.99 -4.62
CA ASP A 13 5.18 -4.69 -4.13
C ASP A 13 4.23 -3.70 -3.43
N PHE A 14 2.97 -3.70 -3.85
CA PHE A 14 1.93 -2.89 -3.22
C PHE A 14 0.72 -3.75 -2.90
N TYR A 15 0.31 -3.72 -1.63
CA TYR A 15 -0.84 -4.46 -1.13
C TYR A 15 -1.84 -3.50 -0.51
N ALA A 16 -3.11 -3.65 -0.89
CA ALA A 16 -4.19 -3.03 -0.13
C ALA A 16 -4.60 -3.96 1.01
N ILE A 17 -4.64 -3.40 2.23
CA ILE A 17 -4.86 -4.16 3.44
C ILE A 17 -6.26 -3.92 3.98
N GLY A 18 -7.00 -5.01 4.20
CA GLY A 18 -8.28 -4.98 4.90
C GLY A 18 -8.08 -4.66 6.39
N GLN A 19 -8.67 -3.57 6.87
CA GLN A 19 -8.63 -3.19 8.30
C GLN A 19 -9.88 -3.69 9.07
N SER A 20 -10.99 -3.91 8.37
CA SER A 20 -12.25 -4.27 9.01
C SER A 20 -12.24 -5.73 9.48
N ARG A 21 -12.75 -5.97 10.69
CA ARG A 21 -13.03 -7.34 11.19
C ARG A 21 -14.32 -7.93 10.61
N PHE A 22 -15.09 -7.13 9.88
CA PHE A 22 -16.39 -7.52 9.34
C PHE A 22 -16.37 -7.74 7.82
N GLU A 23 -15.30 -7.31 7.15
CA GLU A 23 -15.12 -7.56 5.71
C GLU A 23 -14.27 -8.82 5.54
N SER A 24 -14.76 -9.77 4.72
CA SER A 24 -13.97 -10.93 4.34
C SER A 24 -13.03 -10.58 3.18
N ILE A 25 -11.94 -11.32 3.04
CA ILE A 25 -11.04 -11.21 1.87
C ILE A 25 -11.78 -11.37 0.53
N GLU A 26 -12.83 -12.21 0.48
CA GLU A 26 -13.66 -12.41 -0.73
C GLU A 26 -14.42 -11.14 -1.10
N GLN A 27 -14.95 -10.41 -0.11
CA GLN A 27 -15.64 -9.16 -0.33
C GLN A 27 -14.67 -8.08 -0.83
N LEU A 28 -13.49 -7.99 -0.22
CA LEU A 28 -12.45 -7.05 -0.65
C LEU A 28 -11.94 -7.36 -2.07
N GLU A 29 -11.79 -8.63 -2.44
CA GLU A 29 -11.43 -9.05 -3.81
C GLU A 29 -12.56 -8.77 -4.82
N SER A 30 -13.82 -8.92 -4.40
CA SER A 30 -14.97 -8.51 -5.22
C SER A 30 -14.92 -7.01 -5.51
N ASP A 31 -14.67 -6.19 -4.48
CA ASP A 31 -14.55 -4.74 -4.62
C ASP A 31 -13.33 -4.33 -5.44
N ARG A 32 -12.17 -5.00 -5.25
CA ARG A 32 -10.96 -4.84 -6.06
C ARG A 32 -11.28 -4.96 -7.55
N ARG A 33 -11.98 -6.03 -7.93
CA ARG A 33 -12.36 -6.30 -9.33
C ARG A 33 -13.38 -5.30 -9.84
N LYS A 34 -14.41 -4.99 -9.05
CA LYS A 34 -15.46 -4.04 -9.43
C LYS A 34 -14.91 -2.65 -9.71
N GLU A 35 -13.96 -2.20 -8.90
CA GLU A 35 -13.32 -0.89 -9.02
C GLU A 35 -12.13 -0.87 -9.97
N GLY A 36 -11.73 -2.03 -10.52
CA GLY A 36 -10.58 -2.15 -11.43
C GLY A 36 -9.24 -1.80 -10.77
N TYR A 37 -9.08 -2.09 -9.47
CA TYR A 37 -7.81 -1.87 -8.78
C TYR A 37 -6.76 -2.90 -9.24
N PRO A 38 -5.57 -2.49 -9.70
CA PRO A 38 -4.58 -3.42 -10.26
C PRO A 38 -3.77 -4.17 -9.19
N TRP A 39 -3.70 -3.66 -7.96
CA TRP A 39 -2.92 -4.23 -6.86
C TRP A 39 -3.64 -5.29 -6.01
N PRO A 40 -2.95 -6.35 -5.57
CA PRO A 40 -3.54 -7.41 -4.75
C PRO A 40 -4.09 -6.89 -3.42
N ILE A 41 -5.07 -7.61 -2.87
CA ILE A 41 -5.53 -7.43 -1.49
C ILE A 41 -4.82 -8.45 -0.60
N ALA A 42 -4.50 -8.06 0.63
CA ALA A 42 -4.07 -8.98 1.67
C ALA A 42 -4.81 -8.74 2.99
N GLU A 43 -4.97 -9.81 3.75
CA GLU A 43 -5.33 -9.73 5.17
C GLU A 43 -4.08 -9.43 6.00
N ILE A 44 -4.29 -8.79 7.14
CA ILE A 44 -3.21 -8.51 8.09
C ILE A 44 -3.65 -8.91 9.49
N ASP A 45 -2.68 -9.30 10.31
CA ASP A 45 -2.90 -9.42 11.75
C ASP A 45 -3.27 -8.02 12.32
N PRO A 46 -4.42 -7.88 12.99
CA PRO A 46 -4.81 -6.62 13.62
C PRO A 46 -3.80 -6.08 14.64
N ASP A 47 -2.99 -6.95 15.25
CA ASP A 47 -1.95 -6.50 16.20
C ASP A 47 -0.79 -5.82 15.46
N VAL A 48 -0.45 -6.24 14.24
CA VAL A 48 0.53 -5.53 13.39
C VAL A 48 0.03 -4.12 13.06
N LEU A 49 -1.26 -3.94 12.77
CA LEU A 49 -1.83 -2.61 12.55
C LEU A 49 -1.73 -1.71 13.79
N LYS A 50 -1.87 -2.26 14.99
CA LYS A 50 -1.70 -1.53 16.25
C LYS A 50 -0.25 -1.14 16.49
N ASP A 51 0.68 -2.05 16.25
CA ASP A 51 2.13 -1.80 16.39
C ASP A 51 2.57 -0.72 15.39
N LEU A 52 2.05 -0.79 14.17
CA LEU A 52 2.21 0.26 13.16
C LEU A 52 1.36 1.50 13.44
N ARG A 53 0.58 1.57 14.52
CA ARG A 53 -0.27 2.73 14.87
C ARG A 53 -1.14 3.22 13.70
N VAL A 54 -1.73 2.30 12.95
CA VAL A 54 -2.68 2.60 11.88
C VAL A 54 -4.05 2.84 12.51
N LEU A 55 -4.38 4.11 12.75
CA LEU A 55 -5.58 4.52 13.47
C LEU A 55 -6.75 4.86 12.55
N GLN A 56 -6.49 5.12 11.27
CA GLN A 56 -7.48 5.63 10.33
C GLN A 56 -7.23 5.09 8.91
N GLN A 57 -8.32 4.81 8.20
CA GLN A 57 -8.30 4.64 6.75
C GLN A 57 -8.31 6.03 6.06
N SER A 58 -7.55 6.27 5.00
CA SER A 58 -6.64 5.39 4.27
C SER A 58 -5.18 5.74 4.58
N THR A 59 -4.55 5.00 5.51
CA THR A 59 -3.11 5.15 5.80
C THR A 59 -2.29 4.37 4.77
N LYS A 60 -1.21 4.98 4.26
CA LYS A 60 -0.21 4.34 3.40
C LYS A 60 1.12 4.31 4.12
N ILE A 61 1.78 3.18 4.08
CA ILE A 61 3.10 2.96 4.69
C ILE A 61 3.97 2.33 3.60
N ALA A 62 5.14 2.90 3.35
CA ALA A 62 6.15 2.28 2.52
C ALA A 62 7.30 1.79 3.39
N LEU A 63 7.74 0.58 3.10
CA LEU A 63 8.89 -0.05 3.72
C LEU A 63 10.01 -0.13 2.69
N ASP A 64 11.24 0.08 3.10
CA ASP A 64 12.41 -0.23 2.26
C ASP A 64 12.73 -1.74 2.25
N HIS A 65 13.77 -2.11 1.51
CA HIS A 65 14.23 -3.51 1.40
C HIS A 65 14.69 -4.14 2.72
N GLN A 66 14.99 -3.33 3.75
CA GLN A 66 15.35 -3.79 5.09
C GLN A 66 14.13 -3.89 6.01
N GLY A 67 12.93 -3.55 5.51
CA GLY A 67 11.69 -3.52 6.29
C GLY A 67 11.55 -2.27 7.16
N ILE A 68 12.36 -1.23 6.95
CA ILE A 68 12.28 0.03 7.69
C ILE A 68 11.24 0.94 7.03
N ILE A 69 10.41 1.61 7.85
CA ILE A 69 9.41 2.55 7.36
C ILE A 69 10.12 3.78 6.74
N ALA A 70 10.11 3.84 5.42
CA ALA A 70 10.68 4.95 4.64
C ALA A 70 9.66 6.09 4.43
N TYR A 71 8.37 5.76 4.45
CA TYR A 71 7.30 6.73 4.26
C TYR A 71 6.02 6.31 5.00
N ARG A 72 5.29 7.29 5.52
CA ARG A 72 3.99 7.11 6.15
C ARG A 72 3.13 8.34 5.92
N GLU A 73 1.91 8.13 5.45
CA GLU A 73 0.93 9.22 5.30
C GLU A 73 -0.51 8.74 5.51
N SER A 74 -1.33 9.63 6.08
CA SER A 74 -2.77 9.45 6.24
C SER A 74 -3.56 9.97 5.04
N TYR A 75 -4.89 9.93 5.12
CA TYR A 75 -5.81 10.27 4.02
C TYR A 75 -5.52 11.63 3.34
N ALA A 76 -5.77 11.69 2.02
CA ALA A 76 -5.80 12.89 1.16
C ALA A 76 -4.48 13.51 0.64
N ARG A 77 -3.36 12.77 0.62
CA ARG A 77 -2.14 13.21 -0.10
C ARG A 77 -1.58 12.15 -1.05
N GLY A 78 -0.82 12.60 -2.05
CA GLY A 78 -0.21 11.78 -3.09
C GLY A 78 -0.84 11.97 -4.47
N GLY A 79 -0.39 13.01 -5.17
CA GLY A 79 -0.53 13.15 -6.62
C GLY A 79 0.27 12.08 -7.38
N ALA A 80 0.06 11.96 -8.68
CA ALA A 80 0.75 10.97 -9.49
C ALA A 80 2.28 11.12 -9.45
N GLU A 81 2.78 12.35 -9.44
CA GLU A 81 4.22 12.65 -9.36
C GLU A 81 4.81 12.26 -8.01
N GLU A 82 4.17 12.63 -6.89
CA GLU A 82 4.61 12.23 -5.53
C GLU A 82 4.71 10.71 -5.39
N TRP A 83 3.78 9.95 -5.99
CA TRP A 83 3.87 8.48 -6.00
C TRP A 83 5.03 7.96 -6.83
N ARG A 84 5.31 8.56 -8.00
CA ARG A 84 6.45 8.16 -8.83
C ARG A 84 7.77 8.42 -8.13
N GLU A 85 7.91 9.58 -7.50
CA GLU A 85 9.09 9.94 -6.72
C GLU A 85 9.29 8.95 -5.56
N LEU A 86 8.24 8.67 -4.79
CA LEU A 86 8.32 7.70 -3.70
C LEU A 86 8.74 6.31 -4.19
N PHE A 87 8.11 5.79 -5.25
CA PHE A 87 8.46 4.46 -5.76
C PHE A 87 9.88 4.42 -6.33
N THR A 88 10.35 5.52 -6.93
CA THR A 88 11.73 5.62 -7.42
C THR A 88 12.73 5.60 -6.26
N ASP A 89 12.49 6.39 -5.21
CA ASP A 89 13.33 6.42 -4.00
C ASP A 89 13.38 5.05 -3.31
N LEU A 90 12.26 4.31 -3.25
CA LEU A 90 12.24 2.95 -2.71
C LEU A 90 13.13 1.98 -3.52
N ILE A 91 13.10 2.08 -4.85
CA ILE A 91 13.93 1.24 -5.73
C ILE A 91 15.41 1.59 -5.58
N GLU A 92 15.74 2.88 -5.54
CA GLU A 92 17.12 3.33 -5.39
C GLU A 92 17.72 2.89 -4.06
N ARG A 93 16.94 2.95 -2.97
CA ARG A 93 17.35 2.45 -1.65
C ARG A 93 17.54 0.94 -1.61
N ALA A 94 16.87 0.17 -2.48
CA ALA A 94 17.00 -1.29 -2.54
C ALA A 94 18.23 -1.78 -3.33
N GLY A 95 18.83 -0.92 -4.16
CA GLY A 95 19.99 -1.25 -4.99
C GLY A 95 21.36 -0.83 -4.42
N GLY A 96 21.40 -0.37 -3.16
CA GLY A 96 22.61 0.09 -2.46
C GLY A 96 23.39 -1.00 -1.75
#